data_AF-A0A9E2M2I7-F1
#
_entry.id   AF-A0A9E2M2I7-F1
#
_cell.length_a   1.000
_cell.length_b   1.000
_cell.length_c   1.000
_cell.angle_alpha   90.00
_cell.angle_beta   90.00
_cell.angle_gamma   90.00
#
_symmetry.space_group_name_H-M   'P 1'
#
loop_
_entity.id
_entity.type
_entity.pdbx_description
1 polymer ?
#
loop_
_entity_poly.entity_id
_entity_poly.type
_entity_poly.pdbx_seq_one_letter_code
_entity_poly.pdbx_strand_id
1 'polypeptide(L)' 'KPKSDQANKNSKNIIEYKVKKGDTLYAIAVKYNVSVDKLKQWNNFKGSKLSIGQLIIIYTDREA' A
#
# COMPACT_ATOMS: atom_id res chain seq x y z
N LYS A 1 2.90 -12.58 -34.01
CA LYS A 1 2.10 -11.84 -33.00
C LYS A 1 1.26 -12.86 -32.23
N PRO A 2 1.70 -13.39 -31.08
CA PRO A 2 0.83 -14.20 -30.24
C PRO A 2 -0.25 -13.25 -29.68
N LYS A 3 -1.50 -13.43 -30.12
CA LYS A 3 -2.55 -14.13 -29.37
C LYS A 3 -2.64 -13.64 -27.93
N SER A 4 -3.55 -12.69 -27.80
CA SER A 4 -4.14 -12.11 -26.61
C SER A 4 -4.88 -13.20 -25.85
N ASP A 5 -4.16 -13.94 -25.02
CA ASP A 5 -4.73 -14.77 -23.97
C ASP A 5 -4.75 -13.96 -22.66
N GLN A 6 -5.98 -13.69 -22.23
CA GLN A 6 -6.45 -13.05 -21.01
C GLN A 6 -5.43 -12.89 -19.86
N ALA A 7 -5.08 -11.64 -19.52
CA ALA A 7 -4.53 -11.28 -18.21
C ALA A 7 -5.52 -10.38 -17.47
N ASN A 8 -6.21 -11.01 -16.52
CA ASN A 8 -7.13 -10.43 -15.54
C ASN A 8 -6.66 -9.05 -15.03
N LYS A 9 -7.47 -8.01 -15.24
CA LYS A 9 -7.22 -6.62 -14.78
C LYS A 9 -7.29 -6.55 -13.25
N ASN A 10 -6.20 -6.90 -12.58
CA ASN A 10 -6.02 -6.68 -11.15
C ASN A 10 -4.69 -5.96 -10.90
N SER A 11 -4.42 -4.93 -11.71
CA SER A 11 -3.17 -4.19 -11.71
C SER A 11 -3.11 -3.25 -10.51
N LYS A 12 -2.72 -3.79 -9.35
CA LYS A 12 -2.38 -3.02 -8.14
C LYS A 12 -1.47 -1.85 -8.49
N ASN A 13 -1.83 -0.66 -8.06
CA ASN A 13 -0.94 0.50 -8.07
C ASN A 13 -0.02 0.44 -6.85
N ILE A 14 1.25 0.78 -7.03
CA ILE A 14 2.24 0.78 -5.96
C ILE A 14 2.59 2.24 -5.67
N ILE A 15 2.31 2.67 -4.45
CA ILE A 15 2.60 4.02 -3.97
C ILE A 15 3.69 3.91 -2.91
N GLU A 16 4.79 4.63 -3.10
CA GLU A 16 5.80 4.84 -2.07
C GLU A 16 5.43 6.07 -1.24
N TYR A 17 5.25 5.88 0.07
CA TYR A 17 4.82 6.93 0.98
C TYR A 17 5.88 7.19 2.05
N LYS A 18 6.25 8.46 2.21
CA LYS A 18 7.13 8.91 3.30
C LYS A 18 6.29 9.35 4.49
N VAL A 19 6.39 8.60 5.59
CA VAL A 19 5.72 8.88 6.86
C VAL A 19 6.09 10.26 7.38
N LYS A 20 5.11 11.05 7.79
CA LYS A 20 5.28 12.39 8.36
C LYS A 20 4.98 12.37 9.87
N LYS A 21 5.39 13.44 10.55
CA LYS A 21 5.09 13.63 11.96
C LYS A 21 3.57 13.64 12.18
N GLY A 22 3.08 12.75 13.03
CA GLY A 22 1.66 12.61 13.35
C GLY A 22 0.92 11.55 12.52
N ASP A 23 1.57 10.94 11.52
CA ASP A 23 0.96 9.83 10.81
C ASP A 23 0.88 8.56 11.67
N THR A 24 -0.18 7.79 11.45
CA THR A 24 -0.37 6.47 12.02
C THR A 24 -0.67 5.48 10.90
N LEU A 25 -0.38 4.19 11.11
CA LEU A 25 -0.74 3.14 10.14
C LEU A 25 -2.24 3.17 9.82
N TYR A 26 -3.08 3.48 10.82
CA TYR A 26 -4.51 3.59 10.65
C TYR A 26 -4.90 4.75 9.72
N ALA A 27 -4.40 5.95 9.99
CA ALA A 27 -4.70 7.12 9.16
C ALA A 27 -4.23 6.93 7.71
N ILE A 28 -3.05 6.34 7.50
CA ILE A 28 -2.53 6.01 6.18
C ILE A 28 -3.42 4.95 5.51
N ALA A 29 -3.76 3.87 6.22
CA ALA A 29 -4.58 2.80 5.68
C ALA A 29 -5.95 3.30 5.22
N VAL A 30 -6.62 4.11 6.04
CA VAL A 30 -7.91 4.75 5.69
C VAL A 30 -7.75 5.68 4.47
N LYS A 31 -6.69 6.50 4.44
CA LYS A 31 -6.43 7.42 3.33
C LYS A 31 -6.29 6.73 1.98
N TYR A 32 -5.71 5.54 1.96
CA TYR A 32 -5.49 4.75 0.74
C TYR A 32 -6.52 3.63 0.55
N ASN A 33 -7.58 3.60 1.37
CA ASN A 33 -8.62 2.58 1.36
C ASN A 33 -8.07 1.14 1.44
N VAL A 34 -7.02 0.94 2.24
CA VAL A 34 -6.41 -0.37 2.51
C VAL A 34 -6.57 -0.75 3.98
N SER A 35 -6.37 -2.02 4.30
CA SER A 35 -6.38 -2.49 5.69
C SER A 35 -5.01 -2.28 6.33
N VAL A 36 -4.98 -1.92 7.63
CA VAL A 36 -3.74 -1.82 8.41
C VAL A 36 -2.94 -3.13 8.37
N ASP A 37 -3.63 -4.27 8.43
CA ASP A 37 -2.99 -5.59 8.37
C ASP A 37 -2.23 -5.80 7.05
N LYS A 38 -2.86 -5.46 5.91
CA LYS A 38 -2.22 -5.49 4.59
C LYS A 38 -1.01 -4.56 4.54
N LEU A 39 -1.14 -3.34 5.07
CA LEU A 39 -0.05 -2.37 5.13
C LEU A 39 1.15 -2.91 5.93
N LYS A 40 0.89 -3.61 7.04
CA LYS A 40 1.91 -4.29 7.83
C LYS A 40 2.54 -5.45 7.09
N GLN A 41 1.76 -6.29 6.42
CA GLN A 41 2.25 -7.42 5.63
C GLN A 41 3.20 -6.95 4.52
N TRP A 42 2.83 -5.91 3.76
CA TRP A 42 3.63 -5.40 2.65
C TRP A 42 4.99 -4.83 3.07
N ASN A 43 5.06 -4.26 4.27
CA ASN A 43 6.26 -3.62 4.81
C ASN A 43 6.93 -4.45 5.90
N ASN A 44 6.50 -5.69 6.10
CA ASN A 44 6.98 -6.62 7.12
C ASN A 44 7.02 -6.03 8.55
N PHE A 45 6.01 -5.23 8.90
CA PHE A 45 5.92 -4.61 10.22
C PHE A 45 5.46 -5.62 11.28
N LYS A 46 6.31 -5.85 12.27
CA LYS A 46 6.00 -6.67 13.45
C LYS A 46 5.14 -5.96 14.50
N GLY A 47 4.81 -4.69 14.29
CA GLY A 47 4.08 -3.87 15.25
C GLY A 47 3.41 -2.66 14.62
N SER A 48 3.00 -1.71 15.45
CA SER A 48 2.30 -0.49 15.01
C SER A 48 3.17 0.76 15.01
N LYS A 49 4.47 0.64 15.32
CA LYS A 49 5.39 1.77 15.33
C LYS A 49 5.79 2.15 13.91
N LEU A 50 5.52 3.40 13.56
CA LEU A 50 6.04 4.06 12.36
C LEU A 50 7.08 5.08 12.78
N SER A 51 8.17 5.17 12.03
CA SER A 51 9.18 6.20 12.21
C SER A 51 8.94 7.34 11.25
N ILE A 52 9.08 8.58 11.72
CA ILE A 52 9.00 9.77 10.86
C ILE A 52 10.10 9.69 9.79
N GLY A 53 9.75 9.97 8.54
CA GLY A 53 10.66 9.89 7.40
C GLY A 53 10.82 8.48 6.82
N GLN A 54 10.22 7.47 7.43
CA GLN A 54 10.24 6.09 6.92
C GLN A 54 9.46 5.99 5.60
N LEU A 55 10.05 5.31 4.63
CA LEU A 55 9.39 4.96 3.37
C LEU A 55 8.61 3.66 3.56
N ILE A 56 7.36 3.64 3.09
CA ILE A 56 6.49 2.48 3.13
C ILE A 56 5.84 2.28 1.77
N ILE A 57 5.59 1.02 1.42
CA ILE A 57 4.91 0.62 0.19
C ILE A 57 3.43 0.40 0.48
N ILE A 58 2.59 0.97 -0.37
CA ILE A 58 1.14 0.88 -0.31
C ILE A 58 0.63 0.36 -1.65
N TYR A 59 -0.04 -0.80 -1.64
CA TYR A 59 -0.69 -1.33 -2.83
C TYR A 59 -2.15 -0.91 -2.83
N THR A 60 -2.55 -0.04 -3.76
CA THR A 60 -3.97 0.33 -3.93
C THR A 60 -4.52 -0.36 -5.16
N ASP A 61 -5.81 -0.64 -5.15
CA ASP A 61 -6.47 -1.02 -6.41
C ASP A 61 -6.58 0.24 -7.29
N ARG A 62 -6.49 0.07 -8.61
CA ARG A 62 -6.76 1.16 -9.53
C ARG A 62 -8.26 1.21 -9.70
N GLU A 63 -8.96 2.00 -8.89
CA GLU A 63 -10.31 2.38 -9.27
C GLU A 63 -10.20 3.21 -10.55
N ALA A 64 -10.80 2.67 -11.62
CA ALA A 64 -10.88 3.26 -12.95
C ALA A 64 -11.93 4.37 -12.99
#